data_AF-A0A285V6T5-F1
#
_entry.id   AF-A0A285V6T5-F1
#
_cell.length_a   1.000
_cell.length_b   1.000
_cell.length_c   1.000
_cell.angle_alpha   90.00
_cell.angle_beta   90.00
_cell.angle_gamma   90.00
#
_symmetry.space_group_name_H-M   'P 1'
#
loop_
_entity.id
_entity.type
_entity.pdbx_description
1 polymer ?
#
loop_
_entity_poly.entity_id
_entity_poly.type
_entity_poly.pdbx_seq_one_letter_code
_entity_poly.pdbx_strand_id
1 'polypeptide(L)'
;MTKHLATPVNFIVHTIMDVNDQLRRGRPFFVDIARDGIVLYEAPGHPLASPVNLAPEEARAEARRHYEHWFPNASVFLDLAKRALQDGHGRQAAFLLHQASEGFYHCVLLVLALYSPKSHKLTFLRSHAERLAPQLIALWPRDTRFAKRCFTRLDRAYVGARYSPAYEITGEELTWLVDRVTALQEAVAPICAGRLDGPGADAPGLCYWRPSGSLRH
;
A
#
# COMPACT_ATOMS: atom_id res chain seq x y z
N MET A 1 23.63 22.32 8.75
CA MET A 1 23.73 20.86 8.59
C MET A 1 22.42 20.23 9.04
N THR A 2 21.51 19.91 8.11
CA THR A 2 20.33 19.09 8.39
C THR A 2 20.82 17.66 8.69
N LYS A 3 20.68 17.22 9.94
CA LYS A 3 20.96 15.83 10.32
C LYS A 3 19.99 14.93 9.56
N HIS A 4 20.46 14.32 8.47
CA HIS A 4 19.72 13.25 7.81
C HIS A 4 19.76 12.03 8.73
N LEU A 5 18.60 11.61 9.23
CA LEU A 5 18.46 10.32 9.89
C LEU A 5 18.84 9.22 8.88
N ALA A 6 19.75 8.32 9.27
CA ALA A 6 20.20 7.22 8.41
C ALA A 6 19.04 6.28 8.01
N THR A 7 18.01 6.19 8.86
CA THR A 7 16.76 5.47 8.59
C THR A 7 15.60 6.44 8.64
N PRO A 8 14.94 6.76 7.51
CA PRO A 8 13.74 7.58 7.53
C PRO A 8 12.63 6.89 8.33
N VAL A 9 12.13 7.56 9.36
CA VAL A 9 10.99 7.10 10.17
C VAL A 9 9.70 7.55 9.49
N ASN A 10 8.74 6.64 9.33
CA ASN A 10 7.40 6.99 8.88
C ASN A 10 6.42 6.81 10.04
N PHE A 11 5.53 7.79 10.20
CA PHE A 11 4.51 7.77 11.25
C PHE A 11 3.17 7.29 10.67
N ILE A 12 2.51 6.41 11.41
CA ILE A 12 1.09 6.09 11.23
C ILE A 12 0.36 6.74 12.41
N VAL A 13 -0.57 7.64 12.11
CA VAL A 13 -1.28 8.43 13.12
C VAL A 13 -2.76 8.06 13.09
N HIS A 14 -3.27 7.66 14.25
CA HIS A 14 -4.68 7.37 14.49
C HIS A 14 -5.12 8.06 15.78
N THR A 15 -6.39 8.40 15.88
CA THR A 15 -6.96 8.84 17.16
C THR A 15 -7.10 7.62 18.08
N ILE A 16 -7.07 7.81 19.39
CA ILE A 16 -7.32 6.73 20.35
C ILE A 16 -8.71 6.08 20.12
N MET A 17 -9.69 6.88 19.69
CA MET A 17 -11.02 6.39 19.35
C MET A 17 -10.99 5.44 18.14
N ASP A 18 -10.24 5.77 17.08
CA ASP A 18 -10.07 4.90 15.90
C ASP A 18 -9.35 3.62 16.33
N VAL A 19 -8.23 3.71 17.05
CA VAL A 19 -7.50 2.53 17.55
C VAL A 19 -8.43 1.60 18.36
N ASN A 20 -9.22 2.14 19.27
CA ASN A 20 -10.13 1.35 20.10
C ASN A 20 -11.30 0.74 19.31
N ASP A 21 -11.82 1.43 18.30
CA ASP A 21 -12.82 0.87 17.37
C ASP A 21 -12.23 -0.31 16.57
N GLN A 22 -11.01 -0.16 16.04
CA GLN A 22 -10.37 -1.22 15.27
C GLN A 22 -9.98 -2.44 16.14
N LEU A 23 -9.59 -2.22 17.40
CA LEU A 23 -9.34 -3.30 18.36
C LEU A 23 -10.62 -4.09 18.66
N ARG A 24 -11.75 -3.39 18.87
CA ARG A 24 -13.06 -4.05 19.09
C ARG A 24 -13.58 -4.79 17.86
N ARG A 25 -13.14 -4.39 16.66
CA ARG A 25 -13.41 -5.11 15.40
C ARG A 25 -12.41 -6.22 15.10
N GLY A 26 -11.42 -6.44 15.97
CA GLY A 26 -10.40 -7.47 15.78
C GLY A 26 -9.52 -7.28 14.57
N ARG A 27 -9.25 -6.02 14.17
CA ARG A 27 -8.41 -5.76 12.99
C ARG A 27 -6.98 -6.27 13.24
N PRO A 28 -6.45 -7.19 12.41
CA PRO A 28 -5.17 -7.84 12.67
C PRO A 28 -4.01 -6.86 12.91
N PHE A 29 -3.92 -5.80 12.10
CA PHE A 29 -2.91 -4.76 12.28
C PHE A 29 -2.94 -4.16 13.70
N PHE A 30 -4.10 -3.74 14.20
CA PHE A 30 -4.24 -3.09 15.50
C PHE A 30 -4.09 -4.08 16.66
N VAL A 31 -4.56 -5.32 16.51
CA VAL A 31 -4.35 -6.38 17.49
C VAL A 31 -2.87 -6.67 17.66
N ASP A 32 -2.13 -6.80 16.56
CA ASP A 32 -0.67 -6.95 16.59
C ASP A 32 0.00 -5.74 17.24
N ILE A 33 -0.52 -4.52 16.97
CA ILE A 33 0.01 -3.30 17.59
C ILE A 33 -0.09 -3.37 19.11
N ALA A 34 -1.28 -3.66 19.61
CA ALA A 34 -1.55 -3.69 21.04
C ALA A 34 -0.81 -4.83 21.75
N ARG A 35 -0.59 -5.96 21.06
CA ARG A 35 0.07 -7.14 21.63
C ARG A 35 1.60 -7.03 21.65
N ASP A 36 2.20 -6.63 20.52
CA ASP A 36 3.65 -6.76 20.32
C ASP A 36 4.39 -5.41 20.47
N GLY A 37 3.65 -4.34 20.78
CA GLY A 37 4.11 -2.96 20.73
C GLY A 37 4.99 -2.55 21.88
N ILE A 38 5.92 -1.64 21.60
CA ILE A 38 6.71 -0.97 22.63
C ILE A 38 6.08 0.39 22.88
N VAL A 39 5.48 0.56 24.06
CA VAL A 39 4.93 1.84 24.50
C VAL A 39 6.08 2.80 24.77
N LEU A 40 6.14 3.88 24.01
CA LEU A 40 7.12 4.96 24.22
C LEU A 40 6.60 6.02 25.18
N TYR A 41 5.28 6.25 25.17
CA TYR A 41 4.59 7.22 26.01
C TYR A 41 3.11 6.86 26.12
N GLU A 42 2.51 7.06 27.29
CA GLU A 42 1.09 6.86 27.56
C GLU A 42 0.55 8.03 28.39
N ALA A 43 -0.47 8.72 27.87
CA ALA A 43 -1.19 9.74 28.62
C ALA A 43 -2.26 9.09 29.52
N PRO A 44 -2.39 9.50 30.79
CA PRO A 44 -3.45 8.98 31.66
C PRO A 44 -4.86 9.22 31.09
N GLY A 45 -5.78 8.27 31.34
CA GLY A 45 -7.20 8.41 30.98
C GLY A 45 -7.60 7.90 29.60
N HIS A 46 -6.67 7.29 28.85
CA HIS A 46 -6.90 6.84 27.47
C HIS A 46 -6.47 5.38 27.22
N PRO A 47 -6.99 4.39 27.97
CA PRO A 47 -6.57 3.00 27.82
C PRO A 47 -6.97 2.41 26.47
N LEU A 48 -6.16 1.47 25.97
CA LEU A 48 -6.51 0.65 24.82
C LEU A 48 -7.65 -0.31 25.17
N ALA A 49 -8.59 -0.50 24.23
CA ALA A 49 -9.64 -1.49 24.35
C ALA A 49 -9.06 -2.91 24.22
N SER A 50 -9.65 -3.87 24.93
CA SER A 50 -9.31 -5.28 24.72
C SER A 50 -9.65 -5.71 23.29
N PRO A 51 -8.72 -6.33 22.55
CA PRO A 51 -8.99 -6.78 21.20
C PRO A 51 -10.01 -7.92 21.18
N VAL A 52 -10.88 -7.91 20.18
CA VAL A 52 -11.79 -9.03 19.88
C VAL A 52 -11.16 -9.90 18.80
N ASN A 53 -11.35 -11.22 18.86
CA ASN A 53 -10.93 -12.10 17.76
C ASN A 53 -11.94 -12.00 16.61
N LEU A 54 -11.48 -11.52 15.46
CA LEU A 54 -12.28 -11.51 14.23
C LEU A 54 -12.36 -12.93 13.67
N ALA A 55 -13.58 -13.44 13.42
CA ALA A 55 -13.76 -14.78 12.90
C ALA A 55 -13.12 -14.92 11.50
N PRO A 56 -12.45 -16.05 11.17
CA PRO A 56 -11.78 -16.21 9.88
C PRO A 56 -12.67 -15.99 8.66
N GLU A 57 -13.95 -16.39 8.74
CA GLU A 57 -14.92 -16.19 7.66
C GLU A 57 -15.34 -14.72 7.52
N GLU A 58 -15.48 -13.98 8.62
CA GLU A 58 -15.75 -12.53 8.60
C GLU A 58 -14.55 -11.77 8.03
N ALA A 59 -13.34 -12.15 8.41
CA ALA A 59 -12.11 -11.58 7.86
C ALA A 59 -11.99 -11.82 6.35
N ARG A 60 -12.35 -13.02 5.87
CA ARG A 60 -12.37 -13.33 4.42
C ARG A 60 -13.47 -12.57 3.69
N ALA A 61 -14.67 -12.45 4.25
CA ALA A 61 -15.75 -11.69 3.66
C ALA A 61 -15.38 -10.20 3.50
N GLU A 62 -14.73 -9.62 4.51
CA GLU A 62 -14.24 -8.24 4.42
C GLU A 62 -13.12 -8.09 3.39
N ALA A 63 -12.14 -9.00 3.38
CA ALA A 63 -11.07 -8.98 2.38
C ALA A 63 -11.64 -9.09 0.95
N ARG A 64 -12.68 -9.91 0.74
CA ARG A 64 -13.37 -10.04 -0.53
C ARG A 64 -13.99 -8.71 -0.97
N ARG A 65 -14.71 -8.02 -0.08
CA ARG A 65 -15.28 -6.69 -0.34
C ARG A 65 -14.20 -5.67 -0.71
N HIS A 66 -13.05 -5.70 -0.04
CA HIS A 66 -11.93 -4.84 -0.39
C HIS A 66 -11.37 -5.14 -1.78
N TYR A 67 -11.22 -6.42 -2.14
CA TYR A 67 -10.76 -6.81 -3.47
C TYR A 67 -11.72 -6.33 -4.56
N GLU A 68 -13.01 -6.63 -4.41
CA GLU A 68 -14.09 -6.24 -5.34
C GLU A 68 -14.24 -4.73 -5.49
N HIS A 69 -13.87 -3.95 -4.47
CA HIS A 69 -13.86 -2.50 -4.56
C HIS A 69 -12.59 -1.96 -5.23
N TRP A 70 -11.41 -2.36 -4.76
CA TRP A 70 -10.16 -1.69 -5.15
C TRP A 70 -9.57 -2.20 -6.46
N PHE A 71 -9.59 -3.51 -6.70
CA PHE A 71 -8.94 -4.10 -7.86
C PHE A 71 -9.57 -3.66 -9.21
N PRO A 72 -10.90 -3.72 -9.40
CA PRO A 72 -11.49 -3.28 -10.67
C PRO A 72 -11.35 -1.77 -10.87
N ASN A 73 -11.49 -0.96 -9.81
CA ASN A 73 -11.30 0.49 -9.91
C ASN A 73 -9.86 0.86 -10.34
N ALA A 74 -8.85 0.23 -9.75
CA ALA A 74 -7.46 0.41 -10.15
C ALA A 74 -7.20 -0.03 -11.60
N SER A 75 -7.85 -1.11 -12.03
CA SER A 75 -7.77 -1.62 -13.41
C SER A 75 -8.35 -0.63 -14.42
N VAL A 76 -9.49 0.01 -14.11
CA VAL A 76 -10.07 1.07 -14.95
C VAL A 76 -9.10 2.24 -15.10
N PHE A 77 -8.43 2.67 -14.02
CA PHE A 77 -7.43 3.74 -14.12
C PHE A 77 -6.26 3.37 -15.03
N LEU A 78 -5.79 2.12 -15.00
CA LEU A 78 -4.74 1.63 -15.89
C LEU A 78 -5.18 1.65 -17.36
N ASP A 79 -6.41 1.20 -17.65
CA ASP A 79 -6.94 1.21 -19.02
C ASP A 79 -7.11 2.63 -19.55
N LEU A 80 -7.60 3.55 -18.72
CA LEU A 80 -7.70 4.97 -19.07
C LEU A 80 -6.31 5.59 -19.28
N ALA A 81 -5.31 5.20 -18.49
CA ALA A 81 -3.95 5.67 -18.67
C ALA A 81 -3.35 5.23 -20.00
N LYS A 82 -3.58 3.97 -20.40
CA LYS A 82 -3.14 3.42 -21.69
C LYS A 82 -3.73 4.21 -22.86
N ARG A 83 -5.02 4.53 -22.80
CA ARG A 83 -5.70 5.36 -23.80
C ARG A 83 -5.18 6.79 -23.82
N ALA A 84 -5.05 7.42 -22.65
CA ALA A 84 -4.50 8.78 -22.54
C ALA A 84 -3.06 8.87 -23.10
N LEU A 85 -2.25 7.82 -22.95
CA LEU A 85 -0.92 7.76 -23.58
C LEU A 85 -1.03 7.71 -25.12
N GLN A 86 -1.91 6.86 -25.66
CA GLN A 86 -2.14 6.74 -27.11
C GLN A 86 -2.62 8.06 -27.72
N ASP A 87 -3.47 8.79 -27.00
CA ASP A 87 -4.03 10.08 -27.42
C ASP A 87 -3.05 11.27 -27.22
N GLY A 88 -1.83 11.02 -26.72
CA GLY A 88 -0.82 12.06 -26.47
C GLY A 88 -1.06 12.89 -25.20
N HIS A 89 -1.98 12.48 -24.33
CA HIS A 89 -2.30 13.13 -23.06
C HIS A 89 -1.39 12.66 -21.92
N GLY A 90 -0.07 12.90 -22.06
CA GLY A 90 0.95 12.33 -21.18
C GLY A 90 0.83 12.70 -19.70
N ARG A 91 0.39 13.93 -19.38
CA ARG A 91 0.17 14.35 -17.98
C ARG A 91 -0.99 13.57 -17.34
N GLN A 92 -2.08 13.44 -18.07
CA GLN A 92 -3.26 12.68 -17.65
C GLN A 92 -2.92 11.20 -17.51
N ALA A 93 -2.17 10.63 -18.46
CA ALA A 93 -1.68 9.26 -18.39
C ALA A 93 -0.86 9.03 -17.10
N ALA A 94 0.09 9.91 -16.79
CA ALA A 94 0.90 9.81 -15.56
C ALA A 94 0.04 9.88 -14.28
N PHE A 95 -0.94 10.79 -14.25
CA PHE A 95 -1.89 10.89 -13.13
C PHE A 95 -2.71 9.61 -12.95
N LEU A 96 -3.25 9.06 -14.04
CA LEU A 96 -4.03 7.83 -14.02
C LEU A 96 -3.19 6.62 -13.61
N LEU A 97 -1.92 6.53 -14.06
CA LEU A 97 -0.99 5.49 -13.60
C LEU A 97 -0.70 5.59 -12.10
N HIS A 98 -0.64 6.81 -11.55
CA HIS A 98 -0.50 6.99 -10.11
C HIS A 98 -1.73 6.45 -9.38
N GLN A 99 -2.93 6.81 -9.82
CA GLN A 99 -4.19 6.34 -9.23
C GLN A 99 -4.34 4.81 -9.32
N ALA A 100 -3.97 4.21 -10.46
CA ALA A 100 -3.94 2.76 -10.61
C ALA A 100 -2.97 2.11 -9.61
N SER A 101 -1.74 2.63 -9.51
CA SER A 101 -0.73 2.11 -8.57
C SER A 101 -1.19 2.21 -7.11
N GLU A 102 -1.75 3.37 -6.73
CA GLU A 102 -2.33 3.61 -5.41
C GLU A 102 -3.42 2.59 -5.10
N GLY A 103 -4.37 2.41 -6.02
CA GLY A 103 -5.47 1.47 -5.86
C GLY A 103 -5.02 0.01 -5.74
N PHE A 104 -4.02 -0.42 -6.52
CA PHE A 104 -3.45 -1.76 -6.40
C PHE A 104 -2.74 -1.98 -5.06
N TYR A 105 -2.01 -0.98 -4.54
CA TYR A 105 -1.43 -1.09 -3.21
C TYR A 105 -2.47 -1.11 -2.09
N HIS A 106 -3.51 -0.27 -2.18
CA HIS A 106 -4.62 -0.34 -1.24
C HIS A 106 -5.30 -1.71 -1.27
N CYS A 107 -5.52 -2.27 -2.46
CA CYS A 107 -6.09 -3.60 -2.65
C CYS A 107 -5.29 -4.66 -1.88
N VAL A 108 -3.98 -4.77 -2.15
CA VAL A 108 -3.16 -5.82 -1.51
C VAL A 108 -3.04 -5.62 0.00
N LEU A 109 -2.89 -4.38 0.49
CA LEU A 109 -2.80 -4.09 1.92
C LEU A 109 -4.09 -4.46 2.65
N LEU A 110 -5.24 -4.06 2.10
CA LEU A 110 -6.54 -4.34 2.70
C LEU A 110 -6.90 -5.83 2.62
N VAL A 111 -6.59 -6.52 1.52
CA VAL A 111 -6.86 -7.96 1.40
C VAL A 111 -6.00 -8.78 2.36
N LEU A 112 -4.71 -8.44 2.49
CA LEU A 112 -3.79 -9.22 3.32
C LEU A 112 -3.91 -8.90 4.82
N ALA A 113 -4.12 -7.63 5.18
CA ALA A 113 -4.04 -7.18 6.58
C ALA A 113 -5.32 -6.51 7.12
N LEU A 114 -6.37 -6.36 6.29
CA LEU A 114 -7.58 -5.57 6.61
C LEU A 114 -7.25 -4.15 7.09
N TYR A 115 -6.12 -3.62 6.63
CA TYR A 115 -5.62 -2.31 6.98
C TYR A 115 -4.82 -1.73 5.81
N SER A 116 -5.07 -0.45 5.54
CA SER A 116 -4.18 0.35 4.73
C SER A 116 -3.99 1.72 5.37
N PRO A 117 -2.77 2.29 5.35
CA PRO A 117 -2.58 3.66 5.76
C PRO A 117 -3.36 4.66 4.90
N LYS A 118 -3.85 5.73 5.52
CA LYS A 118 -4.52 6.86 4.84
C LYS A 118 -3.46 7.77 4.21
N SER A 119 -2.91 7.37 3.07
CA SER A 119 -1.85 8.11 2.37
C SER A 119 -1.89 7.86 0.88
N HIS A 120 -1.68 8.93 0.09
CA HIS A 120 -1.56 8.86 -1.37
C HIS A 120 -0.08 8.74 -1.84
N LYS A 121 0.88 8.68 -0.91
CA LYS A 121 2.31 8.59 -1.27
C LYS A 121 2.63 7.17 -1.70
N LEU A 122 2.96 6.95 -2.97
CA LEU A 122 3.26 5.62 -3.49
C LEU A 122 4.51 5.03 -2.83
N THR A 123 5.52 5.85 -2.54
CA THR A 123 6.70 5.41 -1.75
C THR A 123 6.31 4.74 -0.44
N PHE A 124 5.30 5.29 0.24
CA PHE A 124 4.83 4.80 1.54
C PHE A 124 3.99 3.54 1.38
N LEU A 125 3.00 3.56 0.49
CA LEU A 125 2.14 2.40 0.21
C LEU A 125 2.94 1.19 -0.30
N ARG A 126 3.83 1.43 -1.26
CA ARG A 126 4.77 0.43 -1.80
C ARG A 126 5.58 -0.22 -0.70
N SER A 127 6.15 0.55 0.21
CA SER A 127 6.96 0.01 1.31
C SER A 127 6.16 -0.92 2.23
N HIS A 128 4.88 -0.62 2.47
CA HIS A 128 4.00 -1.50 3.26
C HIS A 128 3.64 -2.76 2.47
N ALA A 129 3.30 -2.61 1.19
CA ALA A 129 2.93 -3.73 0.34
C ALA A 129 4.10 -4.70 0.14
N GLU A 130 5.31 -4.19 -0.11
CA GLU A 130 6.55 -5.00 -0.23
C GLU A 130 6.87 -5.78 1.06
N ARG A 131 6.44 -5.32 2.24
CA ARG A 131 6.60 -6.10 3.50
C ARG A 131 5.62 -7.25 3.61
N LEU A 132 4.38 -7.06 3.18
CA LEU A 132 3.35 -8.11 3.23
C LEU A 132 3.48 -9.10 2.07
N ALA A 133 3.95 -8.63 0.92
CA ALA A 133 4.15 -9.41 -0.30
C ALA A 133 5.53 -9.08 -0.92
N PRO A 134 6.62 -9.71 -0.42
CA PRO A 134 7.99 -9.46 -0.89
C PRO A 134 8.21 -9.63 -2.40
N GLN A 135 7.40 -10.44 -3.07
CA GLN A 135 7.42 -10.59 -4.53
C GLN A 135 7.18 -9.28 -5.28
N LEU A 136 6.52 -8.29 -4.67
CA LEU A 136 6.30 -6.98 -5.27
C LEU A 136 7.58 -6.14 -5.39
N ILE A 137 8.66 -6.48 -4.66
CA ILE A 137 9.93 -5.75 -4.69
C ILE A 137 10.53 -5.72 -6.10
N ALA A 138 10.41 -6.83 -6.83
CA ALA A 138 10.98 -6.98 -8.17
C ALA A 138 10.33 -6.08 -9.23
N LEU A 139 9.10 -5.58 -8.98
CA LEU A 139 8.34 -4.77 -9.93
C LEU A 139 8.96 -3.41 -10.20
N TRP A 140 9.80 -2.91 -9.29
CA TRP A 140 10.37 -1.58 -9.39
C TRP A 140 11.89 -1.63 -9.20
N PRO A 141 12.63 -1.96 -10.28
CA PRO A 141 14.08 -2.02 -10.27
C PRO A 141 14.71 -0.72 -9.75
N ARG A 142 15.72 -0.86 -8.89
CA ARG A 142 16.45 0.27 -8.25
C ARG A 142 17.89 0.37 -8.75
N ASP A 143 18.22 -0.34 -9.81
CA ASP A 143 19.55 -0.49 -10.41
C ASP A 143 19.87 0.63 -11.42
N THR A 144 18.87 1.09 -12.18
CA THR A 144 19.07 2.14 -13.20
C THR A 144 18.62 3.53 -12.75
N ARG A 145 19.30 4.57 -13.26
CA ARG A 145 18.86 5.97 -13.08
C ARG A 145 17.50 6.22 -13.73
N PHE A 146 17.23 5.56 -14.85
CA PHE A 146 15.97 5.66 -15.58
C PHE A 146 14.79 5.16 -14.74
N ALA A 147 14.87 3.97 -14.15
CA ALA A 147 13.80 3.42 -13.31
C ALA A 147 13.51 4.29 -12.08
N LYS A 148 14.55 4.79 -11.41
CA LYS A 148 14.41 5.72 -10.28
C LYS A 148 13.70 7.02 -10.68
N ARG A 149 14.07 7.57 -11.84
CA ARG A 149 13.45 8.80 -12.38
C ARG A 149 11.99 8.58 -12.73
N CYS A 150 11.66 7.49 -13.42
CA CYS A 150 10.29 7.13 -13.77
C CYS A 150 9.41 7.00 -12.53
N PHE A 151 9.85 6.23 -11.52
CA PHE A 151 9.08 6.09 -10.29
C PHE A 151 8.93 7.42 -9.54
N THR A 152 9.96 8.27 -9.52
CA THR A 152 9.86 9.61 -8.92
C THR A 152 8.85 10.50 -9.65
N ARG A 153 8.78 10.41 -10.98
CA ARG A 153 7.79 11.14 -11.79
C ARG A 153 6.37 10.61 -11.55
N LEU A 154 6.21 9.29 -11.40
CA LEU A 154 4.94 8.66 -11.04
C LEU A 154 4.46 9.10 -9.65
N ASP A 155 5.30 9.02 -8.62
CA ASP A 155 4.97 9.43 -7.24
C ASP A 155 4.55 10.91 -7.18
N ARG A 156 5.19 11.77 -7.96
CA ARG A 156 4.85 13.20 -8.06
C ARG A 156 3.63 13.50 -8.92
N ALA A 157 3.17 12.56 -9.76
CA ALA A 157 2.11 12.82 -10.75
C ALA A 157 0.78 13.23 -10.11
N TYR A 158 0.46 12.74 -8.91
CA TYR A 158 -0.78 13.05 -8.21
C TYR A 158 -1.04 14.56 -8.05
N VAL A 159 0.00 15.32 -7.70
CA VAL A 159 -0.07 16.78 -7.57
C VAL A 159 0.50 17.46 -8.82
N GLY A 160 1.66 17.00 -9.27
CA GLY A 160 2.42 17.66 -10.33
C GLY A 160 1.69 17.72 -11.66
N ALA A 161 1.04 16.63 -12.08
CA ALA A 161 0.40 16.57 -13.39
C ALA A 161 -0.81 17.52 -13.52
N ARG A 162 -1.43 17.91 -12.40
CA ARG A 162 -2.60 18.81 -12.37
C ARG A 162 -2.22 20.26 -12.14
N TYR A 163 -1.25 20.51 -11.26
CA TYR A 163 -1.00 21.86 -10.74
C TYR A 163 0.35 22.45 -11.10
N SER A 164 1.31 21.64 -11.56
CA SER A 164 2.67 22.13 -11.85
C SER A 164 2.89 22.30 -13.35
N PRO A 165 3.08 23.54 -13.84
CA PRO A 165 3.48 23.77 -15.23
C PRO A 165 4.83 23.12 -15.58
N ALA A 166 5.68 22.88 -14.59
CA ALA A 166 7.00 22.23 -14.73
C ALA A 166 6.95 20.70 -14.64
N TYR A 167 5.75 20.09 -14.51
CA TYR A 167 5.64 18.64 -14.57
C TYR A 167 5.84 18.16 -16.01
N GLU A 168 6.92 17.43 -16.21
CA GLU A 168 7.31 16.83 -17.48
C GLU A 168 7.50 15.33 -17.30
N ILE A 169 7.11 14.58 -18.33
CA ILE A 169 7.30 13.14 -18.45
C ILE A 169 7.34 12.80 -19.94
N THR A 170 8.27 11.94 -20.35
CA THR A 170 8.40 11.58 -21.77
C THR A 170 7.49 10.39 -22.13
N GLY A 171 7.23 10.19 -23.43
CA GLY A 171 6.49 9.01 -23.91
C GLY A 171 7.21 7.69 -23.58
N GLU A 172 8.54 7.68 -23.61
CA GLU A 172 9.36 6.53 -23.21
C GLU A 172 9.17 6.21 -21.71
N GLU A 173 9.22 7.24 -20.85
CA GLU A 173 8.99 7.07 -19.41
C GLU A 173 7.56 6.58 -19.12
N LEU A 174 6.55 7.10 -19.83
CA LEU A 174 5.17 6.65 -19.70
C LEU A 174 4.97 5.21 -20.15
N THR A 175 5.55 4.82 -21.29
CA THR A 175 5.46 3.44 -21.80
C THR A 175 6.04 2.47 -20.78
N TRP A 176 7.23 2.79 -20.24
CA TRP A 176 7.84 1.99 -19.20
C TRP A 176 6.97 1.92 -17.93
N LEU A 177 6.35 3.04 -17.52
CA LEU A 177 5.44 3.04 -16.36
C LEU A 177 4.18 2.20 -16.61
N VAL A 178 3.60 2.23 -17.82
CA VAL A 178 2.47 1.36 -18.19
C VAL A 178 2.84 -0.11 -18.01
N ASP A 179 4.04 -0.52 -18.46
CA ASP A 179 4.51 -1.89 -18.32
C ASP A 179 4.67 -2.27 -16.84
N ARG A 180 5.22 -1.37 -16.02
CA ARG A 180 5.39 -1.63 -14.57
C ARG A 180 4.07 -1.69 -13.81
N VAL A 181 3.11 -0.83 -14.13
CA VAL A 181 1.79 -0.84 -13.48
C VAL A 181 0.94 -2.03 -13.96
N THR A 182 1.11 -2.46 -15.21
CA THR A 182 0.51 -3.71 -15.70
C THR A 182 1.09 -4.91 -14.95
N ALA A 183 2.42 -4.99 -14.81
CA ALA A 183 3.04 -6.05 -14.00
C ALA A 183 2.59 -6.01 -12.52
N LEU A 184 2.33 -4.82 -11.96
CA LEU A 184 1.76 -4.68 -10.62
C LEU A 184 0.34 -5.25 -10.54
N GLN A 185 -0.53 -4.96 -11.52
CA GLN A 185 -1.87 -5.56 -11.60
C GLN A 185 -1.79 -7.09 -11.65
N GLU A 186 -0.94 -7.62 -12.53
CA GLU A 186 -0.73 -9.06 -12.72
C GLU A 186 -0.17 -9.76 -11.49
N ALA A 187 0.66 -9.07 -10.69
CA ALA A 187 1.16 -9.60 -9.43
C ALA A 187 0.12 -9.53 -8.30
N VAL A 188 -0.66 -8.45 -8.22
CA VAL A 188 -1.65 -8.25 -7.15
C VAL A 188 -2.80 -9.26 -7.24
N ALA A 189 -3.27 -9.60 -8.44
CA ALA A 189 -4.36 -10.56 -8.64
C ALA A 189 -4.11 -11.93 -7.94
N PRO A 190 -3.01 -12.67 -8.23
CA PRO A 190 -2.75 -13.95 -7.58
C PRO A 190 -2.41 -13.82 -6.09
N ILE A 191 -1.80 -12.72 -5.65
CA ILE A 191 -1.55 -12.47 -4.21
C ILE A 191 -2.88 -12.40 -3.45
N CYS A 192 -3.83 -11.62 -3.97
CA CYS A 192 -5.14 -11.48 -3.38
C CYS A 192 -5.93 -12.79 -3.47
N ALA A 193 -5.93 -13.46 -4.61
CA ALA A 193 -6.60 -14.76 -4.78
C ALA A 193 -6.09 -15.79 -3.76
N GLY A 194 -4.77 -15.90 -3.56
CA GLY A 194 -4.19 -16.81 -2.58
C GLY A 194 -4.68 -16.58 -1.15
N ARG A 195 -4.92 -15.32 -0.76
CA ARG A 195 -5.46 -14.97 0.56
C ARG A 195 -6.96 -15.24 0.70
N LEU A 196 -7.67 -15.12 -0.41
CA LEU A 196 -9.13 -15.18 -0.47
C LEU A 196 -9.67 -16.60 -0.66
N ASP A 197 -8.90 -17.46 -1.34
CA ASP A 197 -9.26 -18.84 -1.68
C ASP A 197 -8.47 -19.87 -0.86
N GLY A 198 -7.42 -19.43 -0.15
CA GLY A 198 -6.66 -20.26 0.77
C GLY A 198 -7.48 -20.67 2.01
N PRO A 199 -7.17 -21.83 2.63
CA PRO A 199 -7.78 -22.22 3.89
C PRO A 199 -7.57 -21.11 4.91
N GLY A 200 -8.63 -20.75 5.64
CA GLY A 200 -8.61 -19.66 6.61
C GLY A 200 -7.38 -19.70 7.47
N ALA A 201 -6.49 -18.77 7.22
CA ALA A 201 -5.26 -18.71 7.96
C ALA A 201 -5.59 -18.28 9.39
N ASP A 202 -5.72 -19.28 10.27
CA ASP A 202 -4.79 -19.36 11.39
C ASP A 202 -3.36 -19.32 10.81
N ALA A 203 -2.90 -18.13 10.43
CA ALA A 203 -1.47 -17.85 10.30
C ALA A 203 -1.04 -17.24 11.63
N PRO A 204 -0.68 -18.05 12.64
CA PRO A 204 0.04 -17.54 13.79
C PRO A 204 1.39 -17.01 13.29
N GLY A 205 1.56 -15.68 13.31
CA GLY A 205 2.90 -15.09 13.30
C GLY A 205 3.28 -14.16 12.15
N LEU A 206 2.37 -13.76 11.25
CA LEU A 206 2.65 -12.59 10.40
C LEU A 206 2.44 -11.33 11.23
N CYS A 207 3.50 -10.91 11.92
CA CYS A 207 3.53 -9.65 12.63
C CYS A 207 3.50 -8.51 11.59
N TYR A 208 2.32 -7.96 11.30
CA TYR A 208 2.05 -7.10 10.12
C TYR A 208 2.85 -5.77 10.10
N TRP A 209 3.54 -5.46 11.19
CA TRP A 209 4.34 -4.24 11.38
C TRP A 209 5.82 -4.47 11.68
N ARG A 210 6.29 -5.70 11.95
CA ARG A 210 7.69 -5.94 12.28
C ARG A 210 8.49 -6.01 10.97
N PRO A 211 9.66 -5.35 10.89
CA PRO A 211 10.58 -5.59 9.79
C PRO A 211 11.00 -7.06 9.80
N SER A 212 11.05 -7.69 8.63
CA SER A 212 11.70 -8.99 8.44
C SER A 212 13.17 -8.88 8.89
N GLY A 213 13.46 -9.34 10.10
CA GLY A 213 14.80 -9.26 10.71
C GLY A 213 14.87 -9.05 12.23
N SER A 214 13.75 -8.83 12.94
CA SER A 214 13.78 -8.81 14.42
C SER A 214 13.85 -10.24 14.97
N LEU A 215 15.08 -10.72 15.21
CA LEU A 215 15.34 -11.85 16.08
C LEU A 215 14.69 -11.58 17.44
N ARG A 216 14.02 -12.62 17.98
CA ARG A 216 13.57 -12.62 19.37
C ARG A 216 14.82 -12.54 20.25
N HIS A 217 14.91 -11.52 21.10
CA HIS A 217 15.76 -11.54 22.28
C HIS A 217 14.87 -11.86 23.47
#